data_AF-A0A3R7A8W9-F1
#
_entry.id   AF-A0A3R7A8W9-F1
#
_cell.length_a   1.000
_cell.length_b   1.000
_cell.length_c   1.000
_cell.angle_alpha   90.00
_cell.angle_beta   90.00
_cell.angle_gamma   90.00
#
_symmetry.space_group_name_H-M   'P 1'
#
loop_
_entity.id
_entity.type
_entity.pdbx_description
1 polymer ?
#
loop_
_entity_poly.entity_id
_entity_poly.type
_entity_poly.pdbx_seq_one_letter_code
_entity_poly.pdbx_strand_id
1 'polypeptide(L)' 'MSSAPLVAIEVRGNDIVPRFQSFCGPFDVHVARELAPTTLRGIYGHTNMQNAVHCTDSPEDGSLETQFFFRVLA' A
#
# COMPACT_ATOMS: atom_id res chain seq x y z
N MET A 1 12.89 4.16 0.64
CA MET A 1 12.81 3.25 1.80
C MET A 1 14.09 2.44 1.88
N SER A 2 14.94 2.65 2.90
CA SER A 2 16.19 1.91 3.09
C SER A 2 16.65 1.83 4.55
N SER A 3 15.85 2.36 5.49
CA SER A 3 16.20 2.48 6.91
C SER A 3 15.87 1.24 7.74
N ALA A 4 15.06 0.32 7.22
CA ALA A 4 14.64 -0.90 7.91
C ALA A 4 14.21 -1.98 6.90
N PRO A 5 14.16 -3.26 7.30
CA PRO A 5 13.56 -4.33 6.50
C PRO A 5 12.10 -4.01 6.16
N LEU A 6 11.67 -4.44 4.98
CA LEU A 6 10.29 -4.34 4.53
C LEU A 6 9.76 -5.72 4.13
N VAL A 7 8.44 -5.87 4.15
CA VAL A 7 7.76 -7.06 3.64
C VAL A 7 7.04 -6.67 2.35
N ALA A 8 7.36 -7.36 1.26
CA ALA A 8 6.63 -7.26 0.00
C ALA A 8 5.61 -8.41 -0.11
N ILE A 9 4.39 -8.11 -0.53
CA ILE A 9 3.29 -9.09 -0.66
C ILE A 9 2.62 -8.89 -2.01
N GLU A 10 2.52 -9.95 -2.81
CA GLU A 10 1.68 -9.97 -4.01
C GLU A 10 0.23 -10.33 -3.61
N VAL A 11 -0.69 -9.38 -3.80
CA VAL A 11 -2.12 -9.60 -3.51
C VAL A 11 -2.87 -9.87 -4.81
N ARG A 12 -3.69 -10.92 -4.84
CA ARG A 12 -4.45 -11.33 -6.04
C ARG A 12 -5.95 -11.33 -5.80
N GLY A 13 -6.71 -11.02 -6.84
CA GLY A 13 -8.17 -11.07 -6.84
C GLY A 13 -8.78 -10.29 -7.99
N ASN A 14 -10.11 -10.35 -8.10
CA ASN A 14 -10.86 -9.52 -9.05
C ASN A 14 -10.87 -8.07 -8.57
N ASP A 15 -10.61 -7.14 -9.50
CA ASP A 15 -10.54 -5.69 -9.25
C ASP A 15 -9.67 -5.36 -8.03
N ILE A 16 -8.52 -6.04 -7.93
CA ILE A 16 -7.76 -6.07 -6.68
C ILE A 16 -7.15 -4.72 -6.32
N VAL A 17 -6.72 -3.93 -7.31
CA VAL A 17 -6.10 -2.62 -7.09
C VAL A 17 -7.03 -1.65 -6.36
N PRO A 18 -8.23 -1.31 -6.87
CA PRO A 18 -9.13 -0.40 -6.15
C PRO A 18 -9.63 -0.98 -4.82
N ARG A 19 -9.83 -2.29 -4.72
CA ARG A 19 -10.23 -2.95 -3.47
C ARG A 19 -9.15 -2.85 -2.39
N PHE A 20 -7.90 -3.09 -2.76
CA PHE A 20 -6.78 -3.02 -1.82
C PHE A 20 -6.43 -1.58 -1.45
N GLN A 21 -6.55 -0.62 -2.38
CA GLN A 21 -6.46 0.81 -2.06
C GLN A 21 -7.50 1.23 -1.00
N SER A 22 -8.75 0.79 -1.17
CA SER A 22 -9.82 1.07 -0.20
C SER A 22 -9.53 0.46 1.17
N PHE A 23 -8.93 -0.72 1.20
CA PHE A 23 -8.47 -1.38 2.43
C PHE A 23 -7.30 -0.64 3.11
N CYS A 24 -6.36 -0.13 2.31
CA CYS A 24 -5.25 0.69 2.80
C CYS A 24 -5.69 2.05 3.33
N GLY A 25 -6.73 2.64 2.74
CA GLY A 25 -7.28 3.96 3.09
C GLY A 25 -6.61 5.13 2.37
N PRO A 26 -7.06 6.37 2.65
CA PRO A 26 -6.54 7.59 2.02
C PRO A 26 -5.03 7.74 2.13
N PHE A 27 -4.38 8.36 1.13
CA PHE A 27 -2.93 8.57 1.13
C PHE A 27 -2.46 9.45 2.30
N ASP A 28 -3.21 10.53 2.57
CA ASP A 28 -2.92 11.40 3.71
C ASP A 28 -3.34 10.72 5.01
N VAL A 29 -2.39 10.56 5.94
CA VAL A 29 -2.61 9.85 7.21
C VAL A 29 -3.58 10.60 8.13
N HIS A 30 -3.63 11.93 8.08
CA HIS A 30 -4.58 12.70 8.88
C HIS A 30 -6.00 12.47 8.35
N VAL A 31 -6.17 12.54 7.03
CA VAL A 31 -7.45 12.23 6.38
C VAL A 31 -7.88 10.79 6.66
N ALA A 32 -6.95 9.83 6.60
CA ALA A 32 -7.24 8.43 6.90
C ALA A 32 -7.69 8.24 8.36
N ARG A 33 -7.08 8.92 9.33
CA ARG A 33 -7.48 8.84 10.74
C ARG A 33 -8.86 9.44 11.00
N GLU A 34 -9.18 10.56 10.35
CA GLU A 34 -10.46 11.25 10.58
C GLU A 34 -11.61 10.57 9.85
N LEU A 35 -11.43 10.22 8.58
CA LEU A 35 -12.51 9.76 7.71
C LEU A 35 -12.59 8.24 7.56
N ALA A 36 -11.47 7.52 7.78
CA ALA A 36 -11.40 6.08 7.57
C ALA A 36 -10.56 5.37 8.66
N PRO A 37 -10.88 5.54 9.97
CA PRO A 37 -10.02 5.14 11.08
C PRO A 37 -9.75 3.63 11.18
N THR A 38 -10.54 2.80 10.49
CA THR A 38 -10.39 1.34 10.46
C THR A 38 -9.50 0.83 9.32
N THR A 39 -9.01 1.71 8.46
CA THR A 39 -8.09 1.35 7.36
C THR A 39 -6.66 1.21 7.86
N LEU A 40 -5.80 0.55 7.08
CA LEU A 40 -4.40 0.34 7.50
C LEU A 40 -3.67 1.65 7.80
N ARG A 41 -3.82 2.67 6.93
CA ARG A 41 -3.21 3.99 7.14
C ARG A 41 -3.85 4.74 8.31
N GLY A 42 -5.15 4.56 8.54
CA GLY A 42 -5.85 5.12 9.69
C GLY A 42 -5.37 4.56 11.03
N ILE A 43 -5.14 3.24 11.10
CA ILE A 43 -4.73 2.56 12.33
C ILE A 43 -3.22 2.71 12.59
N TYR A 44 -2.39 2.53 11.55
CA TYR A 44 -0.93 2.35 11.70
C TYR A 44 -0.09 3.49 11.10
N GLY A 45 -0.69 4.37 10.29
CA GLY A 45 0.06 5.49 9.72
C GLY A 45 0.49 6.48 10.80
N HIS A 46 1.72 7.00 10.71
CA HIS A 46 2.27 8.02 11.61
C HIS A 46 2.36 9.39 10.94
N THR A 47 2.95 9.42 9.73
CA THR A 47 3.11 10.60 8.86
C THR A 47 2.92 10.16 7.41
N ASN A 48 2.79 11.09 6.46
CA ASN A 48 2.65 10.71 5.03
C ASN A 48 3.88 9.97 4.48
N MET A 49 5.07 10.18 5.08
CA MET A 49 6.29 9.41 4.77
C MET A 49 6.37 8.07 5.53
N GLN A 50 5.68 7.95 6.65
CA GLN A 50 5.59 6.74 7.49
C GLN A 50 4.12 6.29 7.56
N ASN A 51 3.54 5.98 6.42
CA ASN A 51 2.12 5.66 6.25
C ASN A 51 1.78 4.18 6.49
N ALA A 52 2.72 3.41 7.05
CA ALA A 52 2.67 1.97 7.32
C ALA A 52 2.56 1.04 6.09
N VAL A 53 1.83 1.43 5.05
CA VAL A 53 1.63 0.61 3.85
C VAL A 53 1.69 1.42 2.56
N HIS A 54 2.54 0.94 1.64
CA HIS A 54 2.49 1.30 0.24
C HIS A 54 1.68 0.24 -0.52
N CYS A 55 0.86 0.69 -1.47
CA CYS A 55 0.10 -0.16 -2.36
C CYS A 55 0.02 0.50 -3.74
N THR A 56 -0.01 -0.32 -4.78
CA THR A 56 -0.16 0.09 -6.17
C THR A 56 -1.40 0.98 -6.38
N ASP A 57 -1.22 2.07 -7.12
CA ASP A 57 -2.26 3.04 -7.46
C ASP A 57 -2.96 2.76 -8.80
N SER A 58 -2.32 2.04 -9.73
CA SER A 58 -2.88 1.69 -11.04
C SER A 58 -2.78 0.19 -11.39
N PRO A 59 -3.75 -0.38 -12.14
CA PRO A 59 -3.66 -1.76 -12.64
C PRO A 59 -2.44 -2.03 -13.52
N GLU A 60 -2.04 -1.07 -14.35
CA GLU A 60 -0.86 -1.17 -15.20
C GLU A 60 0.44 -1.31 -14.38
N ASP A 61 0.59 -0.52 -13.31
CA ASP A 61 1.79 -0.53 -12.48
C ASP A 61 1.89 -1.79 -11.61
N GLY A 62 0.75 -2.38 -11.22
CA GLY A 62 0.74 -3.55 -10.33
C GLY A 62 1.51 -4.75 -10.90
N SER A 63 1.45 -4.92 -12.23
CA SER A 63 2.19 -5.97 -12.93
C SER A 63 3.71 -5.71 -12.94
N LEU A 64 4.11 -4.45 -13.12
CA LEU A 64 5.50 -4.01 -13.17
C LEU A 64 6.15 -4.10 -11.79
N GLU A 65 5.48 -3.58 -10.76
CA GLU A 65 5.96 -3.60 -9.37
C GLU A 65 6.14 -5.03 -8.86
N THR A 66 5.16 -5.91 -9.14
CA THR A 66 5.23 -7.33 -8.76
C THR A 66 6.40 -8.02 -9.47
N GLN A 67 6.59 -7.80 -10.77
CA GLN A 67 7.75 -8.38 -11.48
C GLN A 67 9.07 -7.86 -10.93
N PHE A 68 9.16 -6.58 -10.61
CA PHE A 68 10.37 -5.98 -10.03
C PHE A 68 10.74 -6.68 -8.71
N PHE A 69 9.80 -6.76 -7.76
CA PHE A 69 10.07 -7.37 -6.45
C PHE A 69 10.32 -8.89 -6.49
N PHE A 70 9.55 -9.64 -7.28
CA PHE A 70 9.55 -11.11 -7.20
C PHE A 70 10.28 -11.81 -8.35
N ARG A 71 10.80 -11.08 -9.33
CA ARG A 71 11.60 -11.66 -10.45
C ARG A 71 12.92 -10.97 -10.70
N VAL A 72 13.05 -9.68 -10.41
CA VAL A 72 14.28 -8.92 -10.67
C VAL A 72 15.13 -8.76 -9.41
N LEU A 73 14.49 -8.45 -8.28
CA LEU A 73 15.18 -8.31 -6.99
C LEU A 73 15.41 -9.62 -6.23
N ALA A 74 14.64 -10.67 -6.55
CA ALA A 74 14.73 -12.00 -5.95
C ALA A 74 15.76 -12.87 -6.65
#